data_AF-A0A3P7L032-F1
#
_entry.id   AF-A0A3P7L032-F1
#
_cell.length_a   1.000
_cell.length_b   1.000
_cell.length_c   1.000
_cell.angle_alpha   90.00
_cell.angle_beta   90.00
_cell.angle_gamma   90.00
#
_symmetry.space_group_name_H-M   'P 1'
#
loop_
_entity.id
_entity.type
_entity.pdbx_description
1 polymer ?
#
loop_
_entity_poly.entity_id
_entity_poly.type
_entity_poly.pdbx_seq_one_letter_code
_entity_poly.pdbx_strand_id
1 'polypeptide(L)'
;IQDHNRVHAADVLHGCYYLTCHPVRPLIGPATSPDSLLPPPLPPAAPISSSMSTLELMALYTAAAMHDYDHPGRTNAFLVAAEDKKAILYNDRSVLENHHAAESWRLLQLKENNFIETLDSAETKRFRYLVLEYILATDLKQHFEIIMTFNEKSSEMELLNESDRLLMAKMIIKMADINSPTKPYGLHRQWTERICQEFYEQVGHF
;
A
#
# COMPACT_ATOMS: atom_id res chain seq x y z
N ILE A 1 1.27 4.64 21.16
CA ILE A 1 0.89 4.38 19.75
C ILE A 1 -0.61 4.59 19.62
N GLN A 2 -0.99 5.74 19.10
CA GLN A 2 -2.36 6.21 18.97
C GLN A 2 -2.88 6.04 17.54
N ASP A 3 -1.99 6.10 16.56
CA ASP A 3 -2.32 6.09 15.14
C ASP A 3 -1.96 4.76 14.48
N HIS A 4 -0.66 4.44 14.37
CA HIS A 4 -0.11 3.24 13.73
C HIS A 4 -0.38 1.96 14.53
N ASN A 5 -1.65 1.56 14.63
CA ASN A 5 -2.12 0.42 15.40
C ASN A 5 -3.02 -0.49 14.54
N ARG A 6 -3.52 -1.58 15.14
CA ARG A 6 -4.39 -2.55 14.44
C ARG A 6 -5.66 -1.97 13.81
N VAL A 7 -6.17 -0.84 14.30
CA VAL A 7 -7.34 -0.17 13.72
C VAL A 7 -6.95 0.54 12.42
N HIS A 8 -5.76 1.16 12.38
CA HIS A 8 -5.21 1.74 11.16
C HIS A 8 -4.97 0.66 10.12
N ALA A 9 -4.27 -0.42 10.47
CA ALA A 9 -4.08 -1.56 9.57
C ALA A 9 -5.40 -2.13 9.00
N ALA A 10 -6.47 -2.18 9.82
CA ALA A 10 -7.79 -2.58 9.35
C ALA A 10 -8.45 -1.56 8.41
N ASP A 11 -8.27 -0.25 8.63
CA ASP A 11 -8.78 0.80 7.73
C ASP A 11 -8.03 0.80 6.39
N VAL A 12 -6.72 0.57 6.39
CA VAL A 12 -5.91 0.41 5.17
C VAL A 12 -6.32 -0.84 4.41
N LEU A 13 -6.47 -1.98 5.09
CA LEU A 13 -6.98 -3.22 4.48
C LEU A 13 -8.35 -3.00 3.83
N HIS A 14 -9.28 -2.36 4.56
CA HIS A 14 -10.58 -2.00 4.03
C HIS A 14 -10.47 -1.05 2.83
N GLY A 15 -9.59 -0.05 2.88
CA GLY A 15 -9.32 0.86 1.77
C GLY A 15 -8.85 0.12 0.51
N CYS A 16 -7.86 -0.77 0.64
CA CYS A 16 -7.38 -1.61 -0.46
C CYS A 16 -8.51 -2.45 -1.05
N TYR A 17 -9.28 -3.15 -0.22
CA TYR A 17 -10.43 -3.95 -0.66
C TYR A 17 -11.49 -3.10 -1.37
N TYR A 18 -11.83 -1.94 -0.81
CA TYR A 18 -12.83 -1.06 -1.39
C TYR A 18 -12.38 -0.56 -2.77
N LEU A 19 -11.14 -0.09 -2.90
CA LEU A 19 -10.58 0.46 -4.14
C LEU A 19 -10.43 -0.59 -5.24
N THR A 20 -10.17 -1.85 -4.90
CA THR A 20 -10.05 -2.93 -5.90
C THR A 20 -11.40 -3.49 -6.32
N CYS A 21 -12.38 -3.60 -5.43
CA CYS A 21 -13.64 -4.29 -5.68
C CYS A 21 -14.79 -3.40 -6.15
N HIS A 22 -14.74 -2.08 -5.93
CA HIS A 22 -15.80 -1.20 -6.39
C HIS A 22 -15.64 -0.85 -7.88
N PRO A 23 -16.71 -0.90 -8.69
CA PRO A 23 -16.62 -0.58 -10.10
C PRO A 23 -16.14 0.85 -10.33
N VAL A 24 -15.08 0.99 -11.13
CA VAL A 24 -14.58 2.28 -11.60
C VAL A 24 -14.87 2.42 -13.09
N ARG A 25 -15.20 3.64 -13.53
CA ARG A 25 -15.29 3.97 -14.95
C ARG A 25 -13.99 4.65 -15.38
N PRO A 26 -13.28 4.11 -16.38
CA PRO A 26 -12.18 4.83 -17.00
C PRO A 26 -12.68 6.19 -17.53
N LEU A 27 -12.02 7.27 -17.11
CA LEU A 27 -12.30 8.62 -17.62
C LEU A 27 -11.73 8.83 -19.03
N ILE A 28 -10.77 7.98 -19.42
CA ILE A 28 -10.14 7.97 -20.74
C ILE A 28 -10.51 6.64 -21.41
N GLY A 29 -11.23 6.72 -22.53
CA GLY A 29 -11.54 5.57 -23.37
C GLY A 29 -10.34 5.20 -24.26
N PRO A 30 -10.37 4.03 -24.92
CA PRO A 30 -9.36 3.67 -25.91
C PRO A 30 -9.28 4.76 -27.00
N ALA A 31 -8.06 5.07 -27.46
CA ALA A 31 -7.84 6.06 -28.52
C ALA A 31 -8.72 5.74 -29.73
N THR A 32 -9.49 6.72 -30.21
CA THR A 32 -10.27 6.57 -31.44
C THR A 32 -9.37 6.58 -32.66
N SER A 33 -9.79 5.84 -33.70
CA SER A 33 -9.31 6.09 -35.07
C SER A 33 -9.49 7.59 -35.39
N PRO A 34 -8.51 8.25 -36.05
CA PRO A 34 -8.59 9.67 -36.41
C PRO A 34 -9.82 10.04 -37.25
N ASP A 35 -10.49 9.06 -37.86
CA ASP A 35 -11.69 9.25 -38.69
C ASP A 35 -13.03 9.22 -37.92
N SER A 36 -13.03 8.92 -36.62
CA SER A 36 -14.27 8.82 -35.83
C SER A 36 -14.73 10.19 -35.30
N LEU A 37 -15.84 10.69 -35.83
CA LEU A 37 -16.47 11.96 -35.40
C LEU A 37 -17.22 11.85 -34.06
N LEU A 38 -17.40 10.64 -33.52
CA LEU A 38 -18.02 10.40 -32.22
C LEU A 38 -16.96 10.00 -31.19
N PRO A 39 -17.03 10.52 -29.94
CA PRO A 39 -16.20 10.03 -28.86
C PRO A 39 -16.45 8.53 -28.64
N PRO A 40 -15.41 7.75 -28.28
CA PRO A 40 -15.57 6.32 -28.08
C PRO A 40 -16.58 6.08 -26.95
N PRO A 41 -17.45 5.06 -27.06
CA PRO A 41 -18.31 4.70 -25.94
C PRO A 41 -17.43 4.38 -24.72
N LEU A 42 -17.73 5.03 -23.60
CA LEU A 42 -17.01 4.76 -22.36
C LEU A 42 -17.16 3.28 -22.00
N PRO A 43 -16.06 2.58 -21.68
CA PRO A 43 -16.14 1.20 -21.23
C PRO A 43 -17.05 1.08 -19.99
N PRO A 44 -17.72 -0.08 -19.81
CA PRO A 44 -18.55 -0.32 -18.64
C PRO A 44 -17.72 -0.20 -17.37
N ALA A 45 -18.36 0.19 -16.27
CA ALA A 45 -17.70 0.22 -14.98
C ALA A 45 -17.27 -1.20 -14.61
N ALA A 46 -15.99 -1.38 -14.27
CA ALA A 46 -15.43 -2.66 -13.87
C ALA A 46 -14.54 -2.46 -12.64
N PRO A 47 -14.52 -3.42 -11.70
CA PRO A 47 -13.60 -3.34 -10.58
C PRO A 47 -12.18 -3.66 -11.05
N ILE A 48 -11.18 -2.97 -10.48
CA ILE A 48 -9.75 -3.17 -10.79
C ILE A 48 -9.34 -4.62 -10.54
N SER A 49 -9.96 -5.28 -9.55
CA SER A 49 -9.75 -6.70 -9.25
C SER A 49 -10.01 -7.62 -10.45
N SER A 50 -10.80 -7.21 -11.45
CA SER A 50 -11.06 -8.01 -12.66
C SER A 50 -9.82 -8.20 -13.52
N SER A 51 -8.82 -7.32 -13.38
CA SER A 51 -7.55 -7.41 -14.10
C SER A 51 -6.44 -8.01 -13.26
N MET A 52 -6.67 -8.31 -11.98
CA MET A 52 -5.67 -8.84 -11.06
C MET A 52 -5.91 -10.33 -10.78
N SER A 53 -4.83 -11.09 -10.64
CA SER A 53 -4.91 -12.48 -10.17
C SER A 53 -5.28 -12.55 -8.68
N THR A 54 -5.83 -13.69 -8.26
CA THR A 54 -6.11 -13.96 -6.84
C THR A 54 -4.85 -13.84 -5.98
N LEU A 55 -3.69 -14.25 -6.49
CA LEU A 55 -2.41 -14.15 -5.78
C LEU A 55 -1.99 -12.69 -5.55
N GLU A 56 -2.16 -11.82 -6.56
CA GLU A 56 -1.86 -10.39 -6.46
C GLU A 56 -2.78 -9.68 -5.46
N LEU A 57 -4.09 -9.97 -5.49
CA LEU A 57 -5.04 -9.43 -4.53
C LEU A 57 -4.77 -9.93 -3.10
N MET A 58 -4.49 -11.22 -2.94
CA MET A 58 -4.12 -11.81 -1.65
C MET A 58 -2.86 -11.15 -1.09
N ALA A 59 -1.84 -10.90 -1.94
CA ALA A 59 -0.62 -10.21 -1.54
C ALA A 59 -0.88 -8.76 -1.13
N LEU A 60 -1.71 -8.02 -1.87
CA LEU A 60 -2.08 -6.63 -1.55
C LEU A 60 -2.80 -6.54 -0.20
N TYR A 61 -3.78 -7.42 0.05
CA TYR A 61 -4.52 -7.42 1.31
C TYR A 61 -3.64 -7.88 2.48
N THR A 62 -2.76 -8.85 2.25
CA THR A 62 -1.78 -9.28 3.25
C THR A 62 -0.82 -8.15 3.60
N ALA A 63 -0.29 -7.45 2.60
CA ALA A 63 0.58 -6.30 2.80
C ALA A 63 -0.13 -5.19 3.60
N ALA A 64 -1.37 -4.84 3.24
CA ALA A 64 -2.15 -3.84 3.97
C ALA A 64 -2.35 -4.20 5.45
N ALA A 65 -2.60 -5.48 5.76
CA ALA A 65 -2.72 -5.95 7.14
C ALA A 65 -1.40 -5.91 7.93
N MET A 66 -0.25 -5.95 7.23
CA MET A 66 1.09 -6.08 7.81
C MET A 66 1.92 -4.79 7.75
N HIS A 67 1.50 -3.77 6.99
CA HIS A 67 2.38 -2.67 6.56
C HIS A 67 2.98 -1.85 7.71
N ASP A 68 2.32 -1.81 8.87
CA ASP A 68 2.76 -1.10 10.08
C ASP A 68 2.99 -2.04 11.29
N TYR A 69 3.29 -3.33 11.03
CA TYR A 69 3.50 -4.30 12.10
C TYR A 69 4.66 -3.89 13.03
N ASP A 70 4.42 -3.88 14.36
CA ASP A 70 5.43 -3.48 15.36
C ASP A 70 5.93 -2.02 15.19
N HIS A 71 5.05 -1.11 14.73
CA HIS A 71 5.37 0.31 14.62
C HIS A 71 5.65 0.94 16.01
N PRO A 72 6.78 1.64 16.22
CA PRO A 72 7.18 2.17 17.53
C PRO A 72 6.47 3.48 17.91
N GLY A 73 5.61 4.00 17.03
CA GLY A 73 5.03 5.34 17.18
C GLY A 73 6.07 6.45 17.04
N ARG A 74 7.07 6.21 16.19
CA ARG A 74 8.18 7.13 15.89
C ARG A 74 8.43 7.12 14.39
N THR A 75 8.90 8.22 13.83
CA THR A 75 9.20 8.30 12.39
C THR A 75 10.57 7.71 12.05
N ASN A 76 10.76 7.34 10.77
CA ASN A 76 12.07 6.98 10.21
C ASN A 76 13.15 8.04 10.53
N ALA A 77 12.81 9.34 10.40
CA ALA A 77 13.75 10.42 10.68
C ALA A 77 14.19 10.47 12.15
N PHE A 78 13.27 10.18 13.09
CA PHE A 78 13.59 10.09 14.51
C PHE A 78 14.55 8.92 14.78
N LEU A 79 14.26 7.72 14.25
CA LEU A 79 15.10 6.54 14.48
C LEU A 79 16.51 6.73 13.95
N VAL A 80 16.67 7.34 12.77
CA VAL A 80 17.98 7.66 12.18
C VAL A 80 18.73 8.67 13.04
N ALA A 81 18.07 9.76 13.46
CA ALA A 81 18.71 10.79 14.30
C ALA A 81 19.11 10.28 15.69
N ALA A 82 18.38 9.29 16.22
CA ALA A 82 18.66 8.67 17.51
C ALA A 82 19.65 7.49 17.43
N GLU A 83 20.17 7.16 16.23
CA GLU A 83 21.00 5.97 15.99
C GLU A 83 20.34 4.68 16.53
N ASP A 84 19.02 4.57 16.36
CA ASP A 84 18.28 3.41 16.81
C ASP A 84 18.81 2.13 16.14
N LYS A 85 18.77 1.01 16.86
CA LYS A 85 19.26 -0.30 16.37
C LYS A 85 18.60 -0.69 15.04
N LYS A 86 17.34 -0.35 14.81
CA LYS A 86 16.64 -0.59 13.54
C LYS A 86 17.25 0.26 12.42
N ALA A 87 17.54 1.54 12.68
CA ALA A 87 18.13 2.43 11.70
C ALA A 87 19.52 1.94 11.26
N ILE A 88 20.35 1.53 12.22
CA ILE A 88 21.65 0.91 11.95
C ILE A 88 21.49 -0.38 11.14
N LEU A 89 20.56 -1.26 11.54
CA LEU A 89 20.32 -2.54 10.85
C LEU A 89 19.92 -2.35 9.38
N TYR A 90 19.05 -1.37 9.10
CA TYR A 90 18.54 -1.09 7.75
C TYR A 90 19.30 0.02 7.03
N ASN A 91 20.45 0.45 7.56
CA ASN A 91 21.33 1.46 6.95
C ASN A 91 20.56 2.74 6.55
N ASP A 92 19.68 3.22 7.43
CA ASP A 92 18.87 4.44 7.29
C ASP A 92 17.88 4.47 6.11
N ARG A 93 17.67 3.34 5.43
CA ARG A 93 16.79 3.23 4.25
C ARG A 93 15.48 2.54 4.63
N SER A 94 14.37 3.26 4.47
CA SER A 94 13.00 2.77 4.74
C SER A 94 12.95 1.88 6.00
N VAL A 95 13.46 2.44 7.11
CA VAL A 95 13.86 1.67 8.32
C VAL A 95 12.66 0.91 8.88
N LEU A 96 11.54 1.61 9.02
CA LEU A 96 10.28 1.07 9.52
C LEU A 96 9.66 0.11 8.53
N GLU A 97 9.57 0.47 7.25
CA GLU A 97 8.91 -0.36 6.24
C GLU A 97 9.66 -1.69 6.02
N ASN A 98 11.00 -1.68 6.08
CA ASN A 98 11.79 -2.91 6.10
C ASN A 98 11.55 -3.74 7.36
N HIS A 99 11.43 -3.10 8.53
CA HIS A 99 11.13 -3.77 9.80
C HIS A 99 9.75 -4.45 9.76
N HIS A 100 8.71 -3.73 9.33
CA HIS A 100 7.34 -4.23 9.19
C HIS A 100 7.29 -5.47 8.30
N ALA A 101 7.93 -5.38 7.13
CA ALA A 101 8.02 -6.48 6.17
C ALA A 101 8.78 -7.70 6.72
N ALA A 102 9.94 -7.49 7.34
CA ALA A 102 10.79 -8.56 7.84
C ALA A 102 10.13 -9.32 9.01
N GLU A 103 9.62 -8.60 10.01
CA GLU A 103 9.02 -9.22 11.19
C GLU A 103 7.67 -9.86 10.90
N SER A 104 6.84 -9.26 10.04
CA SER A 104 5.59 -9.88 9.61
C SER A 104 5.84 -11.19 8.86
N TRP A 105 6.87 -11.24 8.01
CA TRP A 105 7.23 -12.48 7.34
C TRP A 105 7.77 -13.53 8.30
N ARG A 106 8.60 -13.14 9.27
CA ARG A 106 9.09 -14.04 10.32
C ARG A 106 7.92 -14.64 11.11
N LEU A 107 6.89 -13.85 11.42
CA LEU A 107 5.69 -14.30 12.09
C LEU A 107 4.87 -15.27 11.22
N LEU A 108 4.72 -14.98 9.94
CA LEU A 108 4.01 -15.83 8.96
C LEU A 108 4.67 -17.21 8.79
N GLN A 109 6.00 -17.30 8.94
CA GLN A 109 6.75 -18.56 8.84
C GLN A 109 6.56 -19.50 10.04
N LEU A 110 5.90 -19.06 11.12
CA LEU A 110 5.51 -19.97 12.20
C LEU A 110 4.43 -20.93 11.72
N LYS A 111 4.53 -22.20 12.10
CA LYS A 111 3.64 -23.27 11.60
C LYS A 111 2.16 -22.96 11.83
N GLU A 112 1.84 -22.38 12.98
CA GLU A 112 0.49 -21.97 13.38
C GLU A 112 -0.07 -20.77 12.61
N ASN A 113 0.79 -19.98 11.96
CA ASN A 113 0.41 -18.77 11.24
C ASN A 113 0.50 -18.93 9.71
N ASN A 114 1.11 -20.00 9.22
CA ASN A 114 1.44 -20.20 7.81
C ASN A 114 0.21 -20.54 6.95
N PHE A 115 -0.64 -19.55 6.71
CA PHE A 115 -1.84 -19.71 5.88
C PHE A 115 -1.55 -19.88 4.38
N ILE A 116 -0.29 -19.71 3.94
CA ILE A 116 0.15 -19.87 2.55
C ILE A 116 0.78 -21.24 2.27
N GLU A 117 0.67 -22.21 3.19
CA GLU A 117 1.32 -23.51 3.09
C GLU A 117 0.94 -24.33 1.84
N THR A 118 -0.21 -24.02 1.21
CA THR A 118 -0.68 -24.70 0.00
C THR A 118 -0.14 -24.11 -1.29
N LEU A 119 0.51 -22.94 -1.25
CA LEU A 119 1.14 -22.33 -2.43
C LEU A 119 2.37 -23.14 -2.85
N ASP A 120 2.58 -23.29 -4.15
CA ASP A 120 3.83 -23.89 -4.63
C ASP A 120 5.04 -22.94 -4.41
N SER A 121 6.25 -23.42 -4.75
CA SER A 121 7.47 -22.62 -4.54
C SER A 121 7.50 -21.34 -5.38
N ALA A 122 6.96 -21.37 -6.60
CA ALA A 122 6.94 -20.21 -7.49
C ALA A 122 5.91 -19.17 -7.01
N GLU A 123 4.72 -19.64 -6.64
CA GLU A 123 3.66 -18.82 -6.05
C GLU A 123 4.10 -18.18 -4.73
N THR A 124 4.75 -18.95 -3.85
CA THR A 124 5.27 -18.43 -2.56
C THR A 124 6.31 -17.34 -2.77
N LYS A 125 7.25 -17.53 -3.72
CA LYS A 125 8.25 -16.51 -4.06
C LYS A 125 7.60 -15.26 -4.63
N ARG A 126 6.62 -15.43 -5.51
CA ARG A 126 5.88 -14.32 -6.12
C ARG A 126 5.06 -13.56 -5.08
N PHE A 127 4.35 -14.27 -4.21
CA PHE A 127 3.59 -13.69 -3.10
C PHE A 127 4.48 -12.88 -2.18
N ARG A 128 5.63 -13.44 -1.76
CA ARG A 128 6.63 -12.72 -0.96
C ARG A 128 7.08 -11.44 -1.64
N TYR A 129 7.47 -11.53 -2.92
CA TYR A 129 7.92 -10.37 -3.68
C TYR A 129 6.86 -9.26 -3.69
N LEU A 130 5.61 -9.59 -4.01
CA LEU A 130 4.51 -8.62 -4.04
C LEU A 130 4.27 -7.97 -2.67
N VAL A 131 4.20 -8.76 -1.60
CA VAL A 131 4.00 -8.23 -0.24
C VAL A 131 5.11 -7.25 0.13
N LEU A 132 6.38 -7.59 -0.17
CA LEU A 132 7.52 -6.69 0.09
C LEU A 132 7.41 -5.39 -0.71
N GLU A 133 7.11 -5.47 -2.01
CA GLU A 133 6.97 -4.29 -2.87
C GLU A 133 5.85 -3.35 -2.41
N TYR A 134 4.75 -3.90 -1.88
CA TYR A 134 3.63 -3.12 -1.39
C TYR A 134 3.91 -2.45 -0.04
N ILE A 135 4.52 -3.15 0.91
CA ILE A 135 4.90 -2.57 2.21
C ILE A 135 5.96 -1.49 1.99
N LEU A 136 7.01 -1.74 1.19
CA LEU A 136 8.04 -0.73 0.95
C LEU A 136 7.52 0.52 0.23
N ALA A 137 6.43 0.39 -0.55
CA ALA A 137 5.80 1.52 -1.22
C ALA A 137 5.10 2.49 -0.26
N THR A 138 4.82 2.11 1.00
CA THR A 138 4.19 3.01 1.98
C THR A 138 5.17 4.06 2.53
N ASP A 139 6.50 3.87 2.39
CA ASP A 139 7.48 4.88 2.77
C ASP A 139 7.22 6.21 2.03
N LEU A 140 6.88 7.25 2.80
CA LEU A 140 6.59 8.57 2.25
C LEU A 140 7.82 9.23 1.61
N LYS A 141 9.06 8.78 1.88
CA LYS A 141 10.24 9.24 1.13
C LYS A 141 10.17 8.86 -0.35
N GLN A 142 9.51 7.74 -0.69
CA GLN A 142 9.34 7.28 -2.08
C GLN A 142 8.08 7.86 -2.75
N HIS A 143 7.28 8.67 -2.03
CA HIS A 143 5.96 9.12 -2.47
C HIS A 143 5.99 9.81 -3.85
N PHE A 144 6.88 10.80 -4.03
CA PHE A 144 6.93 11.56 -5.27
C PHE A 144 7.45 10.75 -6.47
N GLU A 145 8.41 9.84 -6.24
CA GLU A 145 8.94 8.98 -7.29
C GLU A 145 7.87 8.02 -7.84
N ILE A 146 7.09 7.40 -6.95
CA ILE A 146 6.01 6.49 -7.34
C ILE A 146 4.90 7.25 -8.08
N ILE A 147 4.51 8.45 -7.60
CA ILE A 147 3.51 9.28 -8.28
C ILE A 147 3.98 9.72 -9.66
N MET A 148 5.24 10.14 -9.80
CA MET A 148 5.81 10.53 -11.09
C MET A 148 5.75 9.37 -12.09
N THR A 149 6.22 8.19 -11.67
CA THR A 149 6.16 6.97 -12.49
C THR A 149 4.72 6.62 -12.86
N PHE A 150 3.78 6.73 -11.92
CA PHE A 150 2.36 6.50 -12.18
C PHE A 150 1.79 7.49 -13.20
N ASN A 151 2.09 8.78 -13.06
CA ASN A 151 1.60 9.82 -13.97
C ASN A 151 2.13 9.63 -15.40
N GLU A 152 3.43 9.32 -15.53
CA GLU A 152 4.06 9.01 -16.83
C GLU A 152 3.40 7.81 -17.51
N LYS A 153 2.96 6.81 -16.74
CA LYS A 153 2.31 5.61 -17.26
C LYS A 153 0.80 5.71 -17.39
N SER A 154 0.16 6.65 -16.70
CA SER A 154 -1.31 6.66 -16.51
C SER A 154 -2.12 6.66 -17.81
N SER A 155 -1.65 7.35 -18.85
CA SER A 155 -2.32 7.43 -20.16
C SER A 155 -2.13 6.18 -21.02
N GLU A 156 -1.11 5.37 -20.73
CA GLU A 156 -0.72 4.19 -21.51
C GLU A 156 -0.81 2.89 -20.68
N MET A 157 -1.41 2.96 -19.49
CA MET A 157 -1.40 1.87 -18.53
C MET A 157 -2.22 0.68 -19.04
N GLU A 158 -1.58 -0.47 -19.15
CA GLU A 158 -2.20 -1.71 -19.60
C GLU A 158 -2.30 -2.69 -18.42
N LEU A 159 -3.49 -2.90 -17.87
CA LEU A 159 -3.65 -3.82 -16.72
C LEU A 159 -3.43 -5.31 -17.09
N LEU A 160 -3.20 -5.64 -18.36
CA LEU A 160 -2.67 -6.96 -18.77
C LEU A 160 -1.17 -7.08 -18.49
N ASN A 161 -0.44 -5.97 -18.45
CA ASN A 161 0.97 -5.89 -18.08
C ASN A 161 1.15 -6.00 -16.57
N GLU A 162 2.04 -6.89 -16.14
CA GLU A 162 2.30 -7.16 -14.73
C GLU A 162 2.94 -5.98 -13.99
N SER A 163 3.87 -5.26 -14.62
CA SER A 163 4.53 -4.10 -14.02
C SER A 163 3.56 -2.94 -13.81
N ASP A 164 2.62 -2.76 -14.74
CA ASP A 164 1.57 -1.75 -14.63
C ASP A 164 0.58 -2.09 -13.50
N ARG A 165 0.21 -3.38 -13.36
CA ARG A 165 -0.58 -3.84 -12.21
C ARG A 165 0.15 -3.66 -10.89
N LEU A 166 1.46 -3.93 -10.85
CA LEU A 166 2.28 -3.72 -9.66
C LEU A 166 2.27 -2.23 -9.26
N LEU A 167 2.48 -1.32 -10.22
CA LEU A 167 2.44 0.12 -9.99
C LEU A 167 1.06 0.60 -9.54
N MET A 168 -0.01 0.09 -10.16
CA MET A 168 -1.40 0.34 -9.74
C MET A 168 -1.64 -0.11 -8.30
N ALA A 169 -1.21 -1.33 -7.93
CA ALA A 169 -1.36 -1.86 -6.58
C ALA A 169 -0.55 -1.06 -5.53
N LYS A 170 0.66 -0.60 -5.88
CA LYS A 170 1.44 0.35 -5.05
C LYS A 170 0.66 1.65 -4.82
N MET A 171 0.05 2.21 -5.86
CA MET A 171 -0.80 3.40 -5.70
C MET A 171 -2.03 3.15 -4.83
N ILE A 172 -2.68 1.98 -4.98
CA ILE A 172 -3.85 1.61 -4.16
C ILE A 172 -3.49 1.57 -2.68
N ILE A 173 -2.42 0.84 -2.29
CA ILE A 173 -2.04 0.76 -0.87
C ILE A 173 -1.60 2.13 -0.33
N LYS A 174 -0.88 2.94 -1.12
CA LYS A 174 -0.52 4.31 -0.72
C LYS A 174 -1.75 5.17 -0.49
N MET A 175 -2.74 5.13 -1.38
CA MET A 175 -3.99 5.88 -1.19
C MET A 175 -4.76 5.38 0.02
N ALA A 176 -4.80 4.07 0.25
CA ALA A 176 -5.47 3.47 1.39
C ALA A 176 -4.80 3.84 2.72
N ASP A 177 -3.46 3.91 2.75
CA ASP A 177 -2.66 4.25 3.92
C ASP A 177 -2.93 5.68 4.41
N ILE A 178 -2.95 6.66 3.50
CA ILE A 178 -3.22 8.06 3.85
C ILE A 178 -4.66 8.50 3.55
N ASN A 179 -5.63 7.58 3.63
CA ASN A 179 -6.99 7.84 3.16
C ASN A 179 -7.79 8.85 4.03
N SER A 180 -7.33 9.16 5.25
CA SER A 180 -8.14 9.84 6.26
C SER A 180 -8.76 11.17 5.80
N PRO A 181 -8.08 12.04 5.02
CA PRO A 181 -8.67 13.29 4.54
C PRO A 181 -9.75 13.10 3.46
N THR A 182 -9.87 11.90 2.89
CA THR A 182 -10.89 11.55 1.88
C THR A 182 -12.17 11.01 2.50
N LYS A 183 -12.15 10.68 3.79
CA LYS A 183 -13.29 10.14 4.55
C LYS A 183 -14.21 11.27 5.02
N PRO A 184 -15.47 10.96 5.41
CA PRO A 184 -16.34 11.95 6.04
C PRO A 184 -15.67 12.63 7.24
N TYR A 185 -15.98 13.91 7.44
CA TYR A 185 -15.29 14.77 8.43
C TYR A 185 -15.15 14.15 9.82
N GLY A 186 -16.18 13.46 10.32
CA GLY A 186 -16.13 12.81 11.63
C GLY A 186 -15.05 11.74 11.78
N LEU A 187 -14.74 11.00 10.70
CA LEU A 187 -13.66 10.02 10.66
C LEU A 187 -12.31 10.70 10.43
N HIS A 188 -12.24 11.63 9.48
CA HIS A 188 -11.03 12.41 9.21
C HIS A 188 -10.49 13.05 10.50
N ARG A 189 -11.37 13.74 11.25
CA ARG A 189 -11.02 14.39 12.52
C ARG A 189 -10.45 13.41 13.55
N GLN A 190 -11.06 12.25 13.72
CA GLN A 190 -10.59 11.23 14.68
C GLN A 190 -9.19 10.74 14.34
N TRP A 191 -8.91 10.49 13.07
CA TRP A 191 -7.57 10.10 12.61
C TRP A 191 -6.56 11.23 12.80
N THR A 192 -6.91 12.47 12.43
CA THR A 192 -6.04 13.63 12.66
C THR A 192 -5.69 13.82 14.13
N GLU A 193 -6.65 13.69 15.04
CA GLU A 193 -6.40 13.79 16.49
C GLU A 193 -5.39 12.72 16.97
N ARG A 194 -5.51 11.48 16.47
CA ARG A 194 -4.58 10.37 16.79
C ARG A 194 -3.18 10.60 16.25
N ILE A 195 -3.05 11.02 14.98
CA ILE A 195 -1.76 11.37 14.35
C ILE A 195 -1.07 12.46 15.17
N CYS A 196 -1.80 13.55 15.50
CA CYS A 196 -1.26 14.64 16.30
C CYS A 196 -0.80 14.16 17.68
N GLN A 197 -1.60 13.33 18.35
CA GLN A 197 -1.24 12.79 19.66
C GLN A 197 0.04 11.95 19.60
N GLU A 198 0.19 11.10 18.59
CA GLU A 198 1.40 10.29 18.42
C GLU A 198 2.64 11.14 18.13
N PHE A 199 2.50 12.20 17.34
CA PHE A 199 3.58 13.18 17.12
C PHE A 199 3.95 13.94 18.40
N TYR A 200 2.98 14.27 19.26
CA TYR A 200 3.29 14.87 20.57
C TYR A 200 4.01 13.89 21.49
N GLU A 201 3.59 12.62 21.52
CA GLU A 201 4.28 11.54 22.26
C GLU A 201 5.72 11.32 21.75
N GLN A 202 6.02 11.63 20.48
CA GLN A 202 7.39 11.58 19.96
C GLN A 202 8.28 12.67 20.56
N VAL A 203 7.78 13.89 20.72
CA VAL A 203 8.56 15.03 21.24
C VAL A 203 8.70 14.97 22.77
N GLY A 204 7.68 14.49 23.48
CA GLY A 204 7.64 14.50 24.96
C GLY A 204 8.60 13.52 25.67
N HIS A 205 9.38 12.73 24.92
CA HIS A 205 10.30 11.71 25.44
C HIS A 205 11.78 11.98 25.12
N PHE A 206 12.13 13.23 24.80
CA PHE A 206 13.52 13.71 24.81
C PHE A 206 13.95 14.18 26.20
#